data_AF-A0A504J7W3-F1
#
_entry.id   AF-A0A504J7W3-F1
#
_cell.length_a   1.000
_cell.length_b   1.000
_cell.length_c   1.000
_cell.angle_alpha   90.00
_cell.angle_beta   90.00
_cell.angle_gamma   90.00
#
_symmetry.space_group_name_H-M   'P 1'
#
loop_
_entity.id
_entity.type
_entity.pdbx_description
1 polymer ?
#
loop_
_entity_poly.entity_id
_entity_poly.type
_entity_poly.pdbx_seq_one_letter_code
_entity_poly.pdbx_strand_id
1 'polypeptide(L)'
;MGELVSHLIFWNEMNLRAFKGEDMSNFEVDNETTFKKYMDTEWKNLVNKLDSIQTEWEQLTEKATDEQLVEWGSEIANMAAHSAYHTGQIIYKRKHNGWWKKK
;
A
#
# COMPACT_ATOMS: atom_id res chain seq x y z
N MET A 1 0.56 14.30 -2.47
CA MET A 1 1.14 13.04 -3.03
C MET A 1 1.61 12.16 -1.89
N GLY A 2 2.42 12.68 -0.96
CA GLY A 2 2.85 11.96 0.25
C GLY A 2 1.72 11.31 1.05
N GLU A 3 0.61 12.02 1.30
CA GLU A 3 -0.55 11.47 2.04
C GLU A 3 -1.17 10.22 1.39
N LEU A 4 -1.21 10.15 0.05
CA LEU A 4 -1.73 8.95 -0.64
C LEU A 4 -0.74 7.78 -0.51
N VAL A 5 0.56 8.07 -0.59
CA VAL A 5 1.60 7.04 -0.42
C VAL A 5 1.64 6.54 1.02
N SER A 6 1.46 7.41 2.01
CA SER A 6 1.43 7.01 3.42
C SER A 6 0.24 6.12 3.75
N HIS A 7 -0.92 6.45 3.17
CA HIS A 7 -2.12 5.64 3.29
C HIS A 7 -1.92 4.23 2.72
N LEU A 8 -1.29 4.14 1.54
CA LEU A 8 -0.93 2.86 0.94
C LEU A 8 0.08 2.08 1.77
N ILE A 9 1.13 2.72 2.28
CA ILE A 9 2.12 2.09 3.16
C ILE A 9 1.41 1.48 4.36
N PHE A 10 0.57 2.26 5.04
CA PHE A 10 -0.11 1.82 6.25
C PHE A 10 -0.96 0.57 5.98
N TRP A 11 -1.91 0.64 5.04
CA TRP A 11 -2.83 -0.49 4.83
C TRP A 11 -2.13 -1.73 4.26
N ASN A 12 -1.13 -1.58 3.40
CA ASN A 12 -0.36 -2.73 2.92
C ASN A 12 0.48 -3.36 4.05
N GLU A 13 1.09 -2.55 4.92
CA GLU A 13 1.89 -3.02 6.07
C GLU A 13 1.02 -3.76 7.09
N MET A 14 -0.17 -3.24 7.40
CA MET A 14 -1.07 -3.89 8.36
C MET A 14 -1.57 -5.25 7.87
N ASN A 15 -1.98 -5.34 6.61
CA ASN A 15 -2.41 -6.61 6.03
C ASN A 15 -1.24 -7.59 5.89
N LEU A 16 -0.02 -7.10 5.60
CA LEU A 16 1.16 -7.95 5.47
C LEU A 16 1.51 -8.63 6.79
N ARG A 17 1.41 -7.88 7.90
CA ARG A 17 1.59 -8.39 9.26
C ARG A 17 0.53 -9.45 9.59
N ALA A 18 -0.73 -9.17 9.26
CA ALA A 18 -1.82 -10.12 9.46
C ALA A 18 -1.63 -11.41 8.64
N PHE A 19 -1.19 -11.30 7.38
CA PHE A 19 -0.88 -12.44 6.52
C PHE A 19 0.25 -13.31 7.08
N LYS A 20 1.23 -12.69 7.75
CA LYS A 20 2.32 -13.40 8.47
C LYS A 20 1.85 -14.06 9.77
N GLY A 21 0.57 -13.94 10.13
CA GLY A 21 -0.02 -14.55 11.32
C GLY A 21 0.06 -13.67 12.58
N GLU A 22 0.37 -12.37 12.45
CA GLU A 22 0.24 -11.46 13.58
C GLU A 22 -1.23 -11.23 13.94
N ASP A 23 -1.54 -11.26 15.23
CA ASP A 23 -2.90 -10.98 15.71
C ASP A 23 -3.22 -9.49 15.58
N MET A 24 -4.13 -9.18 14.66
CA MET A 24 -4.63 -7.83 14.40
C MET A 24 -6.06 -7.60 14.92
N SER A 25 -6.61 -8.51 15.72
CA SER A 25 -8.02 -8.48 16.15
C SER A 25 -8.42 -7.25 16.95
N ASN A 26 -7.49 -6.66 17.71
CA ASN A 26 -7.71 -5.46 18.52
C ASN A 26 -7.25 -4.17 17.83
N PHE A 27 -7.01 -4.22 16.51
CA PHE A 27 -6.50 -3.09 15.78
C PHE A 27 -7.62 -2.19 15.27
N GLU A 28 -7.86 -1.10 15.99
CA GLU A 28 -8.73 -0.02 15.55
C GLU A 28 -7.91 1.18 15.13
N VAL A 29 -8.19 1.69 13.92
CA VAL A 29 -7.57 2.91 13.39
C VAL A 29 -8.62 3.74 12.68
N ASP A 30 -8.64 5.03 12.96
CA ASP A 30 -9.39 5.97 12.15
C ASP A 30 -8.70 6.13 10.79
N ASN A 31 -9.43 5.80 9.72
CA ASN A 31 -8.93 5.84 8.35
C ASN A 31 -8.31 7.20 7.99
N GLU A 32 -8.88 8.30 8.46
CA GLU A 32 -8.38 9.65 8.14
C GLU A 32 -6.96 9.88 8.69
N THR A 33 -6.60 9.22 9.80
CA THR A 33 -5.28 9.37 10.44
C THR A 33 -4.14 8.71 9.67
N THR A 34 -4.45 7.90 8.66
CA THR A 34 -3.48 7.19 7.83
C THR A 34 -2.96 8.07 6.66
N PHE A 35 -3.64 9.18 6.36
CA PHE A 35 -3.21 10.20 5.41
C PHE A 35 -2.27 11.20 6.11
N LYS A 36 -0.99 10.83 6.21
CA LYS A 36 0.03 11.63 6.88
C LYS A 36 0.74 12.56 5.91
N LYS A 37 0.95 13.80 6.34
CA LYS A 37 1.79 14.77 5.60
C LYS A 37 3.26 14.45 5.83
N TYR A 38 4.05 14.58 4.78
CA TYR A 38 5.49 14.39 4.80
C TYR A 38 6.18 15.54 4.10
N MET A 39 7.42 15.81 4.51
CA MET A 39 8.31 16.75 3.85
C MET A 39 8.82 16.15 2.54
N ASP A 40 9.15 17.02 1.57
CA ASP A 40 9.70 16.58 0.28
C ASP A 40 11.01 15.79 0.44
N THR A 41 11.79 16.08 1.48
CA THR A 41 13.02 15.35 1.84
C THR A 41 12.76 13.88 2.21
N GLU A 42 11.53 13.54 2.61
CA GLU A 42 11.14 12.19 3.02
C GLU A 42 10.55 11.37 1.85
N TRP A 43 10.28 12.00 0.71
CA TRP A 43 9.62 11.36 -0.43
C TRP A 43 10.32 10.07 -0.87
N LYS A 44 11.66 10.11 -0.98
CA LYS A 44 12.44 8.92 -1.38
C LYS A 44 12.29 7.78 -0.38
N ASN A 45 12.22 8.08 0.91
CA ASN A 45 12.05 7.07 1.95
C ASN A 45 10.66 6.44 1.91
N LEU A 46 9.61 7.24 1.66
CA LEU A 46 8.25 6.72 1.48
C LEU A 46 8.16 5.77 0.28
N VAL A 47 8.71 6.18 -0.86
CA VAL A 47 8.71 5.34 -2.07
C VAL A 47 9.44 4.03 -1.80
N ASN A 48 10.64 4.09 -1.22
CA ASN A 48 11.41 2.89 -0.89
C ASN A 48 10.68 1.99 0.11
N LYS A 49 9.99 2.56 1.11
CA LYS A 49 9.22 1.78 2.08
C LYS A 49 8.04 1.08 1.40
N LEU A 50 7.26 1.80 0.60
CA LEU A 50 6.13 1.21 -0.13
C LEU A 50 6.61 0.09 -1.06
N ASP A 51 7.69 0.32 -1.81
CA ASP A 51 8.32 -0.67 -2.69
C ASP A 51 8.71 -1.94 -1.93
N SER A 52 9.40 -1.79 -0.79
CA SER A 52 9.81 -2.94 0.03
C SER A 52 8.62 -3.77 0.54
N ILE A 53 7.51 -3.13 0.90
CA ILE A 53 6.29 -3.82 1.35
C ILE A 53 5.64 -4.57 0.18
N GLN A 54 5.58 -3.97 -1.01
CA GLN A 54 5.03 -4.62 -2.20
C GLN A 54 5.89 -5.81 -2.62
N THR A 55 7.22 -5.66 -2.63
CA THR A 55 8.15 -6.77 -2.92
C THR A 55 8.00 -7.91 -1.92
N GLU A 56 7.76 -7.60 -0.63
CA GLU A 56 7.53 -8.65 0.36
C GLU A 56 6.20 -9.39 0.13
N TRP A 57 5.14 -8.67 -0.26
CA TRP A 57 3.89 -9.30 -0.68
C TRP A 57 4.07 -10.25 -1.87
N GLU A 58 4.83 -9.85 -2.88
CA GLU A 58 5.16 -10.70 -4.04
C GLU A 58 5.84 -12.00 -3.56
N GLN A 59 6.85 -11.90 -2.70
CA GLN A 59 7.59 -13.06 -2.19
C GLN A 59 6.74 -13.98 -1.31
N LEU A 60 5.84 -13.43 -0.50
CA LEU A 60 4.99 -14.22 0.38
C LEU A 60 3.87 -14.92 -0.38
N THR A 61 3.25 -14.24 -1.34
CA THR A 61 2.20 -14.85 -2.17
C THR A 61 2.75 -15.95 -3.08
N GLU A 62 3.99 -15.83 -3.57
CA GLU A 62 4.68 -16.89 -4.31
C GLU A 62 4.93 -18.15 -3.46
N LYS A 63 5.09 -18.00 -2.14
CA LYS A 63 5.39 -19.09 -1.20
C LYS A 63 4.19 -19.58 -0.41
N ALA A 64 3.03 -18.94 -0.56
CA ALA A 64 1.81 -19.26 0.18
C ALA A 64 1.27 -20.62 -0.25
N THR A 65 0.63 -21.33 0.68
CA THR A 65 -0.10 -22.56 0.32
C THR A 65 -1.40 -22.21 -0.41
N ASP A 66 -1.96 -23.17 -1.14
CA ASP A 66 -3.25 -23.00 -1.81
C ASP A 66 -4.35 -22.62 -0.80
N GLU A 67 -4.35 -23.20 0.41
CA GLU A 67 -5.29 -22.86 1.46
C GLU A 67 -5.14 -21.41 1.93
N GLN A 68 -3.90 -20.94 2.11
CA GLN A 68 -3.65 -19.54 2.47
C GLN A 68 -4.10 -18.58 1.37
N LEU A 69 -3.87 -18.93 0.09
CA LEU A 69 -4.32 -18.12 -1.05
C LEU A 69 -5.84 -18.09 -1.19
N VAL A 70 -6.53 -19.19 -0.86
CA VAL A 70 -7.99 -19.23 -0.80
C VAL A 70 -8.51 -18.37 0.35
N GLU A 71 -7.91 -18.47 1.53
CA GLU A 71 -8.30 -17.69 2.71
C GLU A 71 -8.10 -16.18 2.50
N TRP A 72 -6.95 -15.77 1.95
CA TRP A 72 -6.55 -14.37 1.80
C TRP A 72 -6.86 -13.75 0.44
N GLY A 73 -7.41 -14.53 -0.50
CA GLY A 73 -7.56 -14.10 -1.88
C GLY A 73 -8.37 -12.81 -2.05
N SER A 74 -9.42 -12.64 -1.23
CA SER A 74 -10.26 -11.44 -1.27
C SER A 74 -9.52 -10.21 -0.76
N GLU A 75 -8.78 -10.33 0.33
CA GLU A 75 -7.98 -9.29 0.96
C GLU A 75 -6.84 -8.86 0.04
N ILE A 76 -6.13 -9.82 -0.58
CA ILE A 76 -5.08 -9.56 -1.57
C ILE A 76 -5.64 -8.79 -2.77
N ALA A 77 -6.78 -9.23 -3.32
CA ALA A 77 -7.44 -8.53 -4.42
C ALA A 77 -7.88 -7.11 -4.03
N ASN A 78 -8.43 -6.94 -2.82
CA ASN A 78 -8.83 -5.64 -2.29
C ASN A 78 -7.64 -4.68 -2.14
N MET A 79 -6.50 -5.15 -1.62
CA MET A 79 -5.29 -4.35 -1.52
C MET A 79 -4.72 -3.94 -2.87
N ALA A 80 -4.76 -4.85 -3.86
CA ALA A 80 -4.34 -4.54 -5.23
C ALA A 80 -5.24 -3.47 -5.85
N ALA A 81 -6.57 -3.61 -5.71
CA ALA A 81 -7.54 -2.63 -6.20
C ALA A 81 -7.36 -1.26 -5.51
N HIS A 82 -7.16 -1.24 -4.20
CA HIS A 82 -6.90 -0.05 -3.41
C HIS A 82 -5.62 0.67 -3.84
N SER A 83 -4.54 -0.10 -4.03
CA SER A 83 -3.25 0.41 -4.52
C SER A 83 -3.38 1.00 -5.93
N ALA A 84 -4.11 0.34 -6.82
CA ALA A 84 -4.40 0.84 -8.16
C ALA A 84 -5.23 2.13 -8.13
N TYR A 85 -6.25 2.20 -7.27
CA TYR A 85 -7.11 3.37 -7.12
C TYR A 85 -6.31 4.62 -6.72
N HIS A 86 -5.51 4.55 -5.66
CA HIS A 86 -4.70 5.69 -5.21
C HIS A 86 -3.54 6.01 -6.16
N THR A 87 -2.98 5.02 -6.83
CA THR A 87 -2.02 5.25 -7.92
C THR A 87 -2.67 6.04 -9.06
N GLY A 88 -3.92 5.73 -9.40
CA GLY A 88 -4.73 6.49 -10.35
C GLY A 88 -4.87 7.97 -9.93
N GLN A 89 -5.19 8.23 -8.66
CA GLN A 89 -5.26 9.60 -8.12
C GLN A 89 -3.92 10.34 -8.20
N ILE A 90 -2.80 9.66 -7.88
CA ILE A 90 -1.43 10.18 -8.01
C ILE A 90 -1.15 10.57 -9.46
N ILE A 91 -1.38 9.67 -10.41
CA ILE A 91 -1.16 9.91 -11.84
C ILE A 91 -2.04 11.06 -12.34
N TYR A 92 -3.32 11.08 -11.96
CA TYR A 92 -4.24 12.16 -12.30
C TYR A 92 -3.70 13.51 -11.83
N LYS A 93 -3.31 13.64 -10.55
CA LYS A 93 -2.75 14.88 -10.00
C LYS A 93 -1.48 15.32 -10.74
N ARG A 94 -0.58 14.37 -11.04
CA ARG A 94 0.64 14.67 -11.81
C ARG A 94 0.33 15.18 -13.21
N LYS A 95 -0.64 14.58 -13.91
CA LYS A 95 -1.05 15.02 -15.26
C LYS A 95 -1.73 16.40 -15.21
N HIS A 96 -2.66 16.57 -14.27
CA HIS A 96 -3.40 17.83 -14.08
C HIS A 96 -2.46 19.00 -13.81
N ASN A 97 -1.41 18.80 -13.00
CA ASN A 97 -0.44 19.84 -12.66
C ASN A 97 0.73 19.98 -13.64
N GLY A 98 0.73 19.25 -14.76
CA GLY A 98 1.83 19.27 -15.74
C GLY A 98 3.15 18.64 -15.24
N TRP A 99 3.14 17.94 -14.10
CA TRP A 99 4.31 17.24 -13.54
C TRP A 99 4.55 15.87 -14.20
N TRP A 100 3.63 15.43 -15.05
CA TRP A 100 3.76 14.22 -15.83
C TRP A 100 4.56 14.48 -17.11
N LYS A 101 5.88 14.24 -17.04
CA LYS A 101 6.72 14.23 -18.23
C LYS A 101 6.36 13.01 -19.08
N LYS A 102 5.85 13.25 -20.30
CA LYS A 102 5.77 12.20 -21.32
C LYS A 102 7.20 11.80 -21.68
N LYS A 103 7.49 10.50 -21.71
CA LYS A 103 8.68 10.00 -22.38
C LYS A 103 8.51 10.14 -23.88
#